data_AF-A0A396S003-F1
#
_entry.id   AF-A0A396S003-F1
#
_cell.length_a   1.000
_cell.length_b   1.000
_cell.length_c   1.000
_cell.angle_alpha   90.00
_cell.angle_beta   90.00
_cell.angle_gamma   90.00
#
_symmetry.space_group_name_H-M   'P 1'
#
loop_
_entity.id
_entity.type
_entity.pdbx_description
1 polymer ?
#
loop_
_entity_poly.entity_id
_entity_poly.type
_entity_poly.pdbx_seq_one_letter_code
_entity_poly.pdbx_strand_id
1 'polypeptide(L)'
;MKEQINTLSRLALLRGNKVQELMGRVNYQQNLCQRYRNNIEGLSRLCGYTAPMTTPLQRDNQQRYKLTLHRMIELQRRELAVAEQALNRIRGELTSAMRNEKVISQVLDGKLREWQHLLASQEQKIQDGLAAQAWWRAQAL
;
A
#
# COMPACT_ATOMS: atom_id res chain seq x y z
N MET A 1 1.28 18.21 25.84
CA MET A 1 0.97 18.58 24.44
C MET A 1 2.16 18.41 23.50
N LYS A 2 3.34 19.04 23.71
CA LYS A 2 4.54 18.77 22.89
C LYS A 2 4.92 17.27 22.82
N GLU A 3 4.97 16.59 23.96
CA GLU A 3 5.21 15.13 24.00
C GLU A 3 4.12 14.31 23.30
N GLN A 4 2.86 14.72 23.41
CA GLN A 4 1.75 14.05 22.72
C GLN A 4 1.83 14.23 21.19
N ILE A 5 2.25 15.40 20.72
CA ILE A 5 2.51 15.63 19.29
C ILE A 5 3.67 14.76 18.83
N ASN A 6 4.77 14.69 19.61
CA ASN A 6 5.91 13.83 19.28
C ASN A 6 5.52 12.34 19.17
N THR A 7 4.71 11.84 20.09
CA THR A 7 4.24 10.44 20.05
C THR A 7 3.32 10.19 18.86
N LEU A 8 2.39 11.11 18.57
CA LEU A 8 1.51 11.04 17.40
C LEU A 8 2.30 11.10 16.08
N SER A 9 3.32 11.96 15.98
CA SER A 9 4.20 12.04 14.80
C SER A 9 4.96 10.74 14.58
N ARG A 10 5.50 10.13 15.64
CA ARG A 10 6.16 8.82 15.54
C ARG A 10 5.18 7.73 15.11
N LEU A 11 3.96 7.74 15.65
CA LEU A 11 2.93 6.79 15.26
C LEU A 11 2.50 6.97 13.79
N ALA A 12 2.32 8.21 13.33
CA ALA A 12 2.02 8.53 11.94
C ALA A 12 3.10 7.98 11.00
N LEU A 13 4.38 8.18 11.34
CA LEU A 13 5.51 7.64 10.59
C LEU A 13 5.47 6.10 10.50
N LEU A 14 5.24 5.43 11.63
CA LEU A 14 5.13 3.96 11.66
C LEU A 14 3.98 3.44 10.81
N ARG A 15 2.82 4.12 10.82
CA ARG A 15 1.66 3.76 10.00
C ARG A 15 1.92 4.01 8.52
N GLY A 16 2.57 5.13 8.17
CA GLY A 16 2.99 5.43 6.80
C GLY A 16 3.95 4.38 6.25
N ASN A 17 4.96 3.98 7.03
CA ASN A 17 5.89 2.91 6.64
C ASN A 17 5.16 1.58 6.39
N LYS A 18 4.16 1.24 7.22
CA LYS A 18 3.36 0.03 7.02
C LYS A 18 2.55 0.06 5.73
N VAL A 19 1.99 1.23 5.37
CA VAL A 19 1.30 1.40 4.08
C VAL A 19 2.26 1.16 2.93
N GLN A 20 3.46 1.74 2.96
CA GLN A 20 4.47 1.56 1.90
C GLN A 20 4.90 0.09 1.76
N GLU A 21 5.14 -0.59 2.88
CA GLU A 21 5.45 -2.02 2.89
C GLU A 21 4.33 -2.86 2.23
N LEU A 22 3.07 -2.58 2.60
CA LEU A 22 1.91 -3.29 2.04
C LEU A 22 1.70 -2.97 0.55
N MET A 23 1.95 -1.74 0.11
CA MET A 23 1.93 -1.39 -1.31
C MET A 23 2.98 -2.19 -2.10
N GLY A 24 4.20 -2.32 -1.57
CA GLY A 24 5.23 -3.17 -2.15
C GLY A 24 4.79 -4.64 -2.30
N ARG A 25 4.17 -5.19 -1.24
CA ARG A 25 3.62 -6.56 -1.26
C ARG A 25 2.48 -6.72 -2.28
N VAL A 26 1.57 -5.75 -2.38
CA VAL A 26 0.51 -5.75 -3.39
C VAL A 26 1.10 -5.77 -4.80
N ASN A 27 2.07 -4.90 -5.08
CA ASN A 27 2.70 -4.82 -6.40
C ASN A 27 3.40 -6.12 -6.77
N TYR A 28 4.16 -6.70 -5.83
CA TYR A 28 4.79 -8.00 -6.03
C TYR A 28 3.75 -9.09 -6.38
N GLN A 29 2.66 -9.16 -5.62
CA GLN A 29 1.64 -10.19 -5.81
C GLN A 29 0.85 -9.98 -7.12
N GLN A 30 0.60 -8.73 -7.52
CA GLN A 30 -0.01 -8.41 -8.81
C GLN A 30 0.86 -8.88 -9.98
N ASN A 31 2.17 -8.63 -9.90
CA ASN A 31 3.12 -9.09 -10.91
C ASN A 31 3.17 -10.62 -10.98
N LEU A 32 3.09 -11.31 -9.84
CA LEU A 32 2.99 -12.78 -9.81
C LEU A 32 1.73 -13.29 -10.52
N CYS A 33 0.56 -12.70 -10.22
CA CYS A 33 -0.69 -13.04 -10.92
C CYS A 33 -0.56 -12.83 -12.43
N GLN A 34 0.04 -11.71 -12.85
CA GLN A 34 0.24 -11.42 -14.27
C GLN A 34 1.18 -12.42 -14.94
N ARG A 35 2.25 -12.86 -14.26
CA ARG A 35 3.14 -13.90 -14.78
C ARG A 35 2.41 -15.21 -15.01
N TYR A 36 1.55 -15.64 -14.09
CA TYR A 36 0.75 -16.85 -14.29
C TYR A 36 -0.22 -16.73 -15.46
N ARG A 37 -0.88 -15.58 -15.63
CA ARG A 37 -1.75 -15.32 -16.80
C ARG A 37 -0.96 -15.40 -18.11
N ASN A 38 0.21 -14.75 -18.16
CA ASN A 38 1.09 -14.79 -19.33
C ASN A 38 1.57 -16.21 -19.64
N ASN A 39 1.90 -17.01 -18.61
CA ASN A 39 2.29 -18.41 -18.78
C ASN A 39 1.14 -19.25 -19.33
N ILE A 40 -0.07 -19.09 -18.79
CA ILE A 40 -1.27 -19.79 -19.28
C ILE A 40 -1.49 -19.47 -20.75
N GLU A 41 -1.40 -18.20 -21.12
CA GLU A 41 -1.54 -17.76 -22.51
C GLU A 41 -0.46 -18.38 -23.42
N GLY A 42 0.81 -18.29 -23.02
CA GLY A 42 1.93 -18.86 -23.78
C GLY A 42 1.82 -20.37 -23.97
N LEU A 43 1.52 -21.10 -22.89
CA LEU A 43 1.31 -22.56 -22.95
C LEU A 43 0.09 -22.93 -23.81
N SER A 44 -0.98 -22.13 -23.76
CA SER A 44 -2.18 -22.35 -24.58
C SER A 44 -1.87 -22.18 -26.07
N ARG A 45 -1.06 -21.16 -26.43
CA ARG A 45 -0.58 -20.97 -27.81
C ARG A 45 0.26 -22.16 -28.28
N LEU A 46 1.18 -22.65 -27.44
CA LEU A 46 1.99 -23.84 -27.74
C LEU A 46 1.12 -25.09 -27.93
N CYS A 47 0.04 -25.23 -27.17
CA CYS A 47 -0.89 -26.35 -27.29
C CYS A 47 -1.68 -26.33 -28.61
N GLY A 48 -1.98 -25.13 -29.11
CA GLY A 48 -2.61 -24.90 -30.41
C GLY A 48 -1.69 -25.16 -31.60
N TYR A 49 -0.38 -25.21 -31.41
CA TYR A 49 0.57 -25.51 -32.48
C TYR A 49 0.42 -26.96 -32.99
N THR A 50 0.40 -27.11 -34.31
CA THR A 50 0.37 -28.39 -35.01
C THR A 50 1.36 -28.36 -36.16
N ALA A 51 2.22 -29.37 -36.23
CA ALA A 51 3.10 -29.61 -37.37
C ALA A 51 2.58 -30.80 -38.21
N PRO A 52 2.94 -30.90 -39.50
CA PRO A 52 2.67 -32.10 -40.30
C PRO A 52 3.32 -33.33 -39.66
N MET A 53 2.56 -34.40 -39.48
CA MET A 53 3.03 -35.65 -38.88
C MET A 53 2.87 -36.81 -39.85
N THR A 54 3.99 -37.24 -40.42
CA THR A 54 4.06 -38.30 -41.43
C THR A 54 4.25 -39.68 -40.83
N THR A 55 4.71 -39.78 -39.57
CA THR A 55 4.96 -41.07 -38.90
C THR A 55 4.10 -41.27 -37.63
N PRO A 56 3.79 -42.51 -37.24
CA PRO A 56 3.12 -42.81 -35.97
C PRO A 56 3.88 -42.29 -34.74
N LEU A 57 5.21 -42.36 -34.75
CA LEU A 57 6.05 -41.86 -33.66
C LEU A 57 5.91 -40.35 -33.47
N GLN A 58 5.85 -39.58 -34.57
CA GLN A 58 5.60 -38.13 -34.50
C GLN A 58 4.25 -37.82 -33.84
N ARG A 59 3.20 -38.61 -34.15
CA ARG A 59 1.87 -38.46 -33.55
C ARG A 59 1.86 -38.75 -32.05
N ASP A 60 2.50 -39.84 -31.63
CA ASP A 60 2.64 -40.17 -30.20
C ASP A 60 3.40 -39.05 -29.46
N ASN A 61 4.50 -38.56 -30.02
CA ASN A 61 5.27 -37.46 -29.45
C ASN A 61 4.43 -36.17 -29.30
N GLN A 62 3.68 -35.78 -30.34
CA GLN A 62 2.82 -34.60 -30.27
C GLN A 62 1.73 -34.77 -29.21
N GLN A 63 1.12 -35.96 -29.11
CA GLN A 63 0.08 -36.24 -28.11
C GLN A 63 0.65 -36.15 -26.69
N ARG A 64 1.81 -36.76 -26.42
CA ARG A 64 2.50 -36.68 -25.13
C ARG A 64 2.92 -35.25 -24.76
N TYR A 65 3.39 -34.49 -25.75
CA TYR A 65 3.72 -33.08 -25.58
C TYR A 65 2.48 -32.25 -25.18
N LYS A 66 1.38 -32.39 -25.93
CA LYS A 66 0.11 -31.70 -25.62
C LYS A 66 -0.43 -32.10 -24.24
N LEU A 67 -0.36 -33.39 -23.88
CA LEU A 67 -0.77 -33.84 -22.55
C LEU A 67 0.05 -33.17 -21.44
N THR A 68 1.36 -33.01 -21.65
CA THR A 68 2.24 -32.30 -20.72
C THR A 68 1.86 -30.82 -20.61
N LEU A 69 1.64 -30.15 -21.75
CA LEU A 69 1.22 -28.74 -21.75
C LEU A 69 -0.12 -28.55 -21.04
N HIS A 70 -1.10 -29.42 -21.27
CA HIS A 70 -2.39 -29.35 -20.56
C HIS A 70 -2.21 -29.46 -19.05
N ARG A 71 -1.38 -30.40 -18.57
CA ARG A 71 -1.07 -30.52 -17.14
C ARG A 71 -0.41 -29.26 -16.59
N MET A 72 0.52 -28.66 -17.33
CA MET A 72 1.17 -27.40 -16.94
C MET A 72 0.17 -26.25 -16.88
N ILE A 73 -0.73 -26.11 -17.86
CA ILE A 73 -1.79 -25.08 -17.86
C ILE A 73 -2.68 -25.23 -16.62
N GLU A 74 -3.11 -26.46 -16.31
CA GLU A 74 -3.95 -26.71 -15.14
C GLU A 74 -3.23 -26.39 -13.83
N LEU A 75 -1.92 -26.68 -13.73
CA LEU A 75 -1.11 -26.24 -12.60
C LEU A 75 -1.07 -24.70 -12.51
N GLN A 76 -0.75 -24.01 -13.60
CA GLN A 76 -0.69 -22.53 -13.61
C GLN A 76 -2.04 -21.89 -13.23
N ARG A 77 -3.18 -22.49 -13.63
CA ARG A 77 -4.53 -22.03 -13.26
C ARG A 77 -4.78 -22.16 -11.75
N ARG A 78 -4.39 -23.28 -11.15
CA ARG A 78 -4.50 -23.48 -9.70
C ARG A 78 -3.63 -22.50 -8.93
N GLU A 79 -2.38 -22.32 -9.36
CA GLU A 79 -1.45 -21.35 -8.76
C GLU A 79 -1.95 -19.90 -8.90
N LEU A 80 -2.53 -19.55 -10.05
CA LEU A 80 -3.16 -18.25 -10.26
C LEU A 80 -4.30 -18.02 -9.27
N ALA A 81 -5.19 -19.00 -9.09
CA ALA A 81 -6.32 -18.86 -8.16
C ALA A 81 -5.84 -18.61 -6.72
N VAL A 82 -4.82 -19.34 -6.26
CA VAL A 82 -4.21 -19.12 -4.95
C VAL A 82 -3.57 -17.73 -4.86
N ALA A 83 -2.83 -17.33 -5.90
CA ALA A 83 -2.18 -16.02 -5.93
C ALA A 83 -3.17 -14.85 -5.93
N GLU A 84 -4.31 -14.98 -6.61
CA GLU A 84 -5.38 -13.99 -6.65
C GLU A 84 -6.10 -13.88 -5.29
N GLN A 85 -6.34 -15.00 -4.60
CA GLN A 85 -6.85 -15.00 -3.23
C GLN A 85 -5.90 -14.26 -2.28
N ALA A 86 -4.59 -14.54 -2.36
CA ALA A 86 -3.59 -13.85 -1.58
C ALA A 86 -3.55 -12.35 -1.91
N LEU A 87 -3.65 -11.97 -3.19
CA LEU A 87 -3.72 -10.58 -3.62
C LEU A 87 -4.92 -9.84 -2.99
N ASN A 88 -6.09 -10.46 -3.02
CA ASN A 88 -7.30 -9.86 -2.44
C ASN A 88 -7.16 -9.66 -0.93
N ARG A 89 -6.56 -10.63 -0.23
CA ARG A 89 -6.24 -10.51 1.20
C ARG A 89 -5.31 -9.32 1.46
N ILE A 90 -4.18 -9.23 0.74
CA ILE A 90 -3.19 -8.16 0.96
C ILE A 90 -3.80 -6.78 0.60
N ARG A 91 -4.67 -6.70 -0.41
CA ARG A 91 -5.44 -5.48 -0.73
C ARG A 91 -6.36 -5.05 0.41
N GLY A 92 -7.02 -6.01 1.07
CA GLY A 92 -7.81 -5.75 2.27
C GLY A 92 -6.95 -5.21 3.41
N GLU A 93 -5.80 -5.83 3.67
CA GLU A 93 -4.80 -5.38 4.66
C GLU A 93 -4.32 -3.95 4.35
N LEU A 94 -3.98 -3.66 3.10
CA LEU A 94 -3.56 -2.32 2.64
C LEU A 94 -4.66 -1.29 2.87
N THR A 95 -5.90 -1.59 2.50
CA THR A 95 -7.03 -0.68 2.67
C THR A 95 -7.26 -0.34 4.14
N SER A 96 -7.17 -1.33 5.02
CA SER A 96 -7.25 -1.12 6.47
C SER A 96 -6.09 -0.27 6.99
N ALA A 97 -4.87 -0.55 6.54
CA ALA A 97 -3.68 0.22 6.93
C ALA A 97 -3.75 1.69 6.47
N MET A 98 -4.21 1.94 5.25
CA MET A 98 -4.40 3.31 4.72
C MET A 98 -5.45 4.09 5.51
N ARG A 99 -6.57 3.45 5.90
CA ARG A 99 -7.58 4.09 6.76
C ARG A 99 -6.99 4.46 8.11
N ASN A 100 -6.24 3.54 8.73
CA ASN A 100 -5.61 3.79 10.02
C ASN A 100 -4.55 4.89 9.95
N GLU A 101 -3.73 4.91 8.90
CA GLU A 101 -2.76 5.98 8.65
C GLU A 101 -3.47 7.33 8.53
N LYS A 102 -4.57 7.39 7.76
CA LYS A 102 -5.32 8.62 7.57
C LYS A 102 -5.92 9.17 8.85
N VAL A 103 -6.49 8.30 9.70
CA VAL A 103 -7.03 8.70 11.01
C VAL A 103 -5.94 9.30 11.89
N ILE A 104 -4.77 8.67 11.97
CA ILE A 104 -3.66 9.18 12.79
C ILE A 104 -3.15 10.52 12.26
N SER A 105 -3.01 10.68 10.95
CA SER A 105 -2.65 11.95 10.32
C SER A 105 -3.65 13.06 10.69
N GLN A 106 -4.96 12.79 10.60
CA GLN A 106 -5.99 13.78 10.97
C GLN A 106 -5.94 14.17 12.46
N VAL A 107 -5.72 13.20 13.35
CA VAL A 107 -5.59 13.48 14.79
C VAL A 107 -4.35 14.32 15.07
N LEU A 108 -3.21 14.00 14.43
CA LEU A 108 -1.98 14.78 14.55
C LEU A 108 -2.19 16.23 14.09
N ASP A 109 -2.83 16.43 12.93
CA ASP A 109 -3.13 17.77 12.39
C ASP A 109 -4.06 18.56 13.32
N GLY A 110 -5.04 17.89 13.95
CA GLY A 110 -5.88 18.49 14.98
C GLY A 110 -5.07 18.97 16.18
N LYS A 111 -4.17 18.13 16.70
CA LYS A 111 -3.32 18.48 17.86
C LYS A 111 -2.31 19.56 17.54
N LEU A 112 -1.76 19.60 16.34
CA LEU A 112 -0.88 20.69 15.91
C LEU A 112 -1.61 22.03 15.91
N ARG A 113 -2.84 22.08 15.39
CA ARG A 113 -3.66 23.30 15.42
C ARG A 113 -4.01 23.75 16.84
N GLU A 114 -4.44 22.82 17.69
CA GLU A 114 -4.71 23.11 19.12
C GLU A 114 -3.47 23.71 19.81
N TRP A 115 -2.29 23.15 19.56
CA TRP A 115 -1.05 23.66 20.14
C TRP A 115 -0.66 25.04 19.62
N GLN A 116 -0.83 25.30 18.33
CA GLN A 116 -0.60 26.62 17.73
C GLN A 116 -1.54 27.68 18.33
N HIS A 117 -2.82 27.37 18.51
CA HIS A 117 -3.76 28.27 19.18
C HIS A 117 -3.36 28.56 20.63
N LEU A 118 -2.91 27.55 21.36
CA LEU A 118 -2.44 27.75 22.74
C LEU A 118 -1.22 28.67 22.80
N LEU A 119 -0.25 28.47 21.90
CA LEU A 119 0.94 29.32 21.81
C LEU A 119 0.56 30.77 21.46
N ALA A 120 -0.28 30.97 20.45
CA ALA A 120 -0.73 32.30 20.05
C ALA A 120 -1.46 33.02 21.18
N SER A 121 -2.31 32.32 21.93
CA SER A 121 -3.01 32.90 23.09
C SER A 121 -2.05 33.29 24.22
N GLN A 122 -1.01 32.48 24.47
CA GLN A 122 0.01 32.83 25.48
C GLN A 122 0.83 34.04 25.04
N GLU A 123 1.23 34.10 23.78
CA GLU A 123 2.00 35.20 23.23
C GLU A 123 1.20 36.52 23.26
N GLN A 124 -0.08 36.47 22.87
CA GLN A 124 -0.97 37.63 22.96
C GLN A 124 -1.08 38.15 24.39
N LYS A 125 -1.26 37.28 25.39
CA LYS A 125 -1.32 37.70 26.81
C LYS A 125 -0.04 38.40 27.26
N ILE A 126 1.12 37.93 26.81
CA ILE A 126 2.41 38.55 27.13
C ILE A 126 2.48 39.94 26.49
N GLN A 127 2.12 40.06 25.21
CA GLN A 127 2.12 41.33 24.48
C GLN A 127 1.14 42.35 25.11
N ASP A 128 -0.08 41.93 25.44
CA ASP A 128 -1.08 42.77 26.10
C ASP A 128 -0.59 43.26 27.47
N GLY A 129 0.06 42.38 28.24
CA GLY A 129 0.66 42.73 29.53
C GLY A 129 1.78 43.77 29.40
N LEU A 130 2.66 43.62 28.40
CA LEU A 130 3.72 44.59 28.12
C LEU A 130 3.16 45.93 27.65
N ALA A 131 2.16 45.92 26.76
CA ALA A 131 1.49 47.12 26.27
C ALA A 131 0.81 47.89 27.41
N ALA A 132 0.10 47.20 28.30
CA ALA A 132 -0.51 47.81 29.48
C ALA A 132 0.54 48.46 30.39
N GLN A 133 1.66 47.78 30.68
CA GLN A 133 2.74 48.36 31.49
C GLN A 133 3.37 49.60 30.84
N ALA A 134 3.60 49.57 29.52
CA ALA A 134 4.13 50.71 28.79
C ALA A 134 3.18 51.91 28.84
N TRP A 135 1.87 51.66 28.69
CA TRP A 135 0.83 52.69 28.80
C TRP A 135 0.79 53.32 30.20
N TRP A 136 0.79 52.51 31.26
CA TRP A 136 0.82 53.01 32.64
C TRP A 136 2.07 53.86 32.94
N ARG A 137 3.24 53.47 32.43
CA ARG A 137 4.47 54.25 32.59
C ARG A 137 4.43 55.58 31.84
N ALA A 138 3.83 55.60 30.66
CA ALA A 138 3.69 56.83 29.86
C ALA A 138 2.72 57.84 30.49
N GLN A 139 1.81 57.40 31.36
CA GLN A 139 0.82 58.26 32.00
C GLN A 139 1.23 58.77 33.39
N ALA A 140 2.29 58.18 33.96
CA ALA A 140 2.90 58.61 35.23
C ALA A 140 4.05 59.63 35.03
N LEU A 141 4.35 60.00 33.78
CA LEU A 141 5.25 61.09 33.37
C LEU A 141 4.42 62.29 32.91
#